data_AF-M1QKD3-F1
#
_entry.id   AF-M1QKD3-F1
#
_cell.length_a   1.000
_cell.length_b   1.000
_cell.length_c   1.000
_cell.angle_alpha   90.00
_cell.angle_beta   90.00
_cell.angle_gamma   90.00
#
_symmetry.space_group_name_H-M   'P 1'
#
loop_
_entity.id
_entity.type
_entity.pdbx_description
1 polymer ?
#
loop_
_entity_poly.entity_id
_entity_poly.type
_entity_poly.pdbx_seq_one_letter_code
_entity_poly.pdbx_strand_id
1 'polypeptide(L)'
;MNFLEKAKTKDLTECDFSNEILEGLSLEGLSLCFSTFTCASFKNITFKDIDFTECFVPEADFVNCKFVNCNFERVNFQRTTFDKCYFENCSFKYAFMGLTKFISCDIISSNMEKAQMLDGAFVGTHLKNVNFKDAILKGSHFQESSLEDIDFINTDLRSVNFKSSTLKNIKDVEAKFYGKKPWGGVSSENHPLDEYHSEGVD
;
A
#
# COMPACT_ATOMS: atom_id res chain seq x y z
N MET A 1 -19.52 17.37 16.89
CA MET A 1 -19.57 17.77 15.47
C MET A 1 -19.26 16.52 14.68
N ASN A 2 -20.17 16.10 13.79
CA ASN A 2 -19.94 14.89 12.97
C ASN A 2 -18.86 15.15 11.90
N PHE A 3 -18.35 14.10 11.27
CA PHE A 3 -17.30 14.20 10.24
C PHE A 3 -17.61 15.25 9.16
N LEU A 4 -18.84 15.25 8.63
CA LEU A 4 -19.23 16.15 7.52
C LEU A 4 -19.29 17.62 7.91
N GLU A 5 -19.69 17.91 9.14
CA GLU A 5 -19.67 19.28 9.67
C GLU A 5 -18.23 19.80 9.79
N LYS A 6 -17.31 18.95 10.29
CA LYS A 6 -15.88 19.29 10.34
C LYS A 6 -15.28 19.42 8.95
N ALA A 7 -15.63 18.55 8.00
CA ALA A 7 -15.05 18.56 6.66
C ALA A 7 -15.23 19.88 5.89
N LYS A 8 -16.19 20.72 6.29
CA LYS A 8 -16.40 22.07 5.75
C LYS A 8 -15.26 23.03 6.04
N THR A 9 -14.48 22.81 7.11
CA THR A 9 -13.33 23.66 7.47
C THR A 9 -12.11 23.38 6.61
N LYS A 10 -12.09 22.27 5.87
CA LYS A 10 -10.94 21.70 5.15
C LYS A 10 -9.79 21.22 6.04
N ASP A 11 -9.70 21.72 7.26
CA ASP A 11 -8.74 21.31 8.27
C ASP A 11 -9.40 20.42 9.32
N LEU A 12 -9.03 19.15 9.30
CA LEU A 12 -9.42 18.12 10.26
C LEU A 12 -8.19 17.54 10.97
N THR A 13 -7.09 18.30 11.05
CA THR A 13 -5.86 17.91 11.74
C THR A 13 -6.14 17.49 13.19
N GLU A 14 -5.42 16.48 13.68
CA GLU A 14 -5.50 15.97 15.07
C GLU A 14 -6.92 15.56 15.53
N CYS A 15 -7.79 15.18 14.60
CA CYS A 15 -9.12 14.72 14.94
C CYS A 15 -9.16 13.21 15.19
N ASP A 16 -10.08 12.77 16.05
CA ASP A 16 -10.39 11.35 16.24
C ASP A 16 -11.67 10.99 15.47
N PHE A 17 -11.53 10.02 14.57
CA PHE A 17 -12.57 9.42 13.75
C PHE A 17 -12.55 7.88 13.91
N SER A 18 -12.05 7.38 15.03
CA SER A 18 -12.05 5.95 15.32
C SER A 18 -13.48 5.40 15.34
N ASN A 19 -13.67 4.21 14.76
CA ASN A 19 -14.96 3.53 14.61
C ASN A 19 -15.99 4.28 13.75
N GLU A 20 -15.61 5.35 13.06
CA GLU A 20 -16.52 6.02 12.12
C GLU A 20 -16.85 5.09 10.95
N ILE A 21 -18.09 5.16 10.48
CA ILE A 21 -18.56 4.44 9.30
C ILE A 21 -18.98 5.48 8.28
N LEU A 22 -18.20 5.61 7.23
CA LEU A 22 -18.43 6.57 6.15
C LEU A 22 -18.69 5.83 4.85
N GLU A 23 -19.75 6.23 4.14
CA GLU A 23 -20.10 5.64 2.85
C GLU A 23 -20.47 6.69 1.81
N GLY A 24 -20.02 6.47 0.57
CA GLY A 24 -20.51 7.20 -0.60
C GLY A 24 -20.11 8.68 -0.66
N LEU A 25 -19.01 9.05 -0.03
CA LEU A 25 -18.52 10.43 0.02
C LEU A 25 -17.52 10.73 -1.10
N SER A 26 -17.45 12.01 -1.48
CA SER A 26 -16.34 12.55 -2.27
C SER A 26 -15.69 13.66 -1.48
N LEU A 27 -14.42 13.50 -1.17
CA LEU A 27 -13.62 14.36 -0.31
C LEU A 27 -12.44 14.88 -1.11
N GLU A 28 -12.25 16.20 -1.08
CA GLU A 28 -11.19 16.85 -1.85
C GLU A 28 -10.49 17.94 -1.03
N GLY A 29 -9.16 17.95 -1.06
CA GLY A 29 -8.34 19.02 -0.48
C GLY A 29 -8.49 19.16 1.03
N LEU A 30 -8.65 18.05 1.76
CA LEU A 30 -8.70 18.05 3.23
C LEU A 30 -7.31 17.78 3.81
N SER A 31 -6.98 18.45 4.90
CA SER A 31 -5.90 18.03 5.78
C SER A 31 -6.48 17.19 6.91
N LEU A 32 -6.01 15.95 7.02
CA LEU A 32 -6.33 15.02 8.10
C LEU A 32 -5.09 14.75 8.97
N CYS A 33 -4.01 15.51 8.81
CA CYS A 33 -2.72 15.23 9.44
C CYS A 33 -2.86 14.87 10.93
N PHE A 34 -2.09 13.89 11.40
CA PHE A 34 -2.11 13.43 12.79
C PHE A 34 -3.46 12.91 13.31
N SER A 35 -4.47 12.72 12.44
CA SER A 35 -5.77 12.22 12.86
C SER A 35 -5.76 10.71 13.06
N THR A 36 -6.73 10.24 13.85
CA THR A 36 -6.89 8.82 14.17
C THR A 36 -8.15 8.25 13.53
N PHE A 37 -8.03 7.03 13.00
CA PHE A 37 -9.09 6.30 12.30
C PHE A 37 -9.11 4.82 12.71
N THR A 38 -8.76 4.52 13.95
CA THR A 38 -8.68 3.14 14.46
C THR A 38 -10.02 2.45 14.28
N CYS A 39 -10.03 1.25 13.67
CA CYS A 39 -11.24 0.47 13.41
C CYS A 39 -12.33 1.21 12.60
N ALA A 40 -11.97 2.27 11.87
CA ALA A 40 -12.92 2.98 11.00
C ALA A 40 -13.24 2.17 9.74
N SER A 41 -14.43 2.37 9.19
CA SER A 41 -14.88 1.72 7.96
C SER A 41 -15.24 2.77 6.90
N PHE A 42 -14.63 2.64 5.72
CA PHE A 42 -14.84 3.52 4.59
C PHE A 42 -15.29 2.71 3.39
N LYS A 43 -16.42 3.08 2.81
CA LYS A 43 -16.99 2.36 1.66
C LYS A 43 -17.38 3.30 0.54
N ASN A 44 -16.99 2.98 -0.69
CA ASN A 44 -17.35 3.77 -1.87
C ASN A 44 -16.96 5.27 -1.75
N ILE A 45 -15.81 5.59 -1.13
CA ILE A 45 -15.36 6.97 -0.95
C ILE A 45 -14.30 7.32 -1.98
N THR A 46 -14.37 8.55 -2.51
CA THR A 46 -13.25 9.15 -3.24
C THR A 46 -12.53 10.17 -2.36
N PHE A 47 -11.24 9.95 -2.16
CA PHE A 47 -10.29 10.85 -1.53
C PHE A 47 -9.39 11.43 -2.62
N LYS A 48 -9.44 12.75 -2.80
CA LYS A 48 -8.62 13.45 -3.79
C LYS A 48 -7.83 14.58 -3.12
N ASP A 49 -6.54 14.67 -3.40
CA ASP A 49 -5.66 15.71 -2.87
C ASP A 49 -5.76 15.81 -1.32
N ILE A 50 -5.83 14.66 -0.63
CA ILE A 50 -5.97 14.58 0.82
C ILE A 50 -4.61 14.38 1.48
N ASP A 51 -4.36 15.11 2.57
CA ASP A 51 -3.17 14.93 3.39
C ASP A 51 -3.48 14.07 4.62
N PHE A 52 -2.97 12.84 4.62
CA PHE A 52 -3.01 11.87 5.73
C PHE A 52 -1.64 11.75 6.43
N THR A 53 -0.76 12.75 6.30
CA THR A 53 0.57 12.69 6.91
C THR A 53 0.47 12.40 8.40
N GLU A 54 1.24 11.40 8.85
CA GLU A 54 1.31 10.97 10.25
C GLU A 54 -0.04 10.57 10.88
N CYS A 55 -1.04 10.20 10.07
CA CYS A 55 -2.29 9.63 10.59
C CYS A 55 -2.07 8.24 11.23
N PHE A 56 -2.92 7.91 12.20
CA PHE A 56 -2.97 6.60 12.85
C PHE A 56 -4.25 5.86 12.45
N VAL A 57 -4.14 4.84 11.60
CA VAL A 57 -5.26 4.17 10.92
C VAL A 57 -5.27 2.65 11.10
N PRO A 58 -4.84 2.09 12.25
CA PRO A 58 -4.75 0.64 12.36
C PRO A 58 -6.12 -0.02 12.36
N GLU A 59 -6.17 -1.24 11.84
CA GLU A 59 -7.38 -2.09 11.85
C GLU A 59 -8.60 -1.47 11.17
N ALA A 60 -8.39 -0.45 10.33
CA ALA A 60 -9.44 0.14 9.50
C ALA A 60 -9.70 -0.69 8.24
N ASP A 61 -10.90 -0.55 7.70
CA ASP A 61 -11.32 -1.21 6.46
C ASP A 61 -11.73 -0.17 5.41
N PHE A 62 -11.16 -0.30 4.21
CA PHE A 62 -11.50 0.49 3.04
C PHE A 62 -12.01 -0.43 1.94
N VAL A 63 -13.24 -0.21 1.47
CA VAL A 63 -13.88 -1.03 0.43
C VAL A 63 -14.31 -0.14 -0.72
N ASN A 64 -13.91 -0.48 -1.96
CA ASN A 64 -14.25 0.30 -3.15
C ASN A 64 -13.88 1.80 -3.04
N CYS A 65 -12.78 2.12 -2.35
CA CYS A 65 -12.33 3.51 -2.20
C CYS A 65 -11.34 3.91 -3.29
N LYS A 66 -11.31 5.21 -3.62
CA LYS A 66 -10.36 5.79 -4.57
C LYS A 66 -9.51 6.84 -3.88
N PHE A 67 -8.21 6.79 -4.08
CA PHE A 67 -7.23 7.73 -3.57
C PHE A 67 -6.44 8.31 -4.73
N VAL A 68 -6.56 9.61 -4.96
CA VAL A 68 -5.90 10.30 -6.06
C VAL A 68 -5.08 11.45 -5.48
N ASN A 69 -3.78 11.47 -5.77
CA ASN A 69 -2.83 12.48 -5.26
C ASN A 69 -2.85 12.62 -3.72
N CYS A 70 -3.06 11.53 -2.99
CA CYS A 70 -3.10 11.56 -1.54
C CYS A 70 -1.70 11.41 -0.94
N ASN A 71 -1.46 12.10 0.16
CA ASN A 71 -0.22 12.01 0.92
C ASN A 71 -0.43 11.14 2.17
N PHE A 72 0.24 10.01 2.24
CA PHE A 72 0.26 9.05 3.35
C PHE A 72 1.67 8.93 3.96
N GLU A 73 2.50 9.97 3.83
CA GLU A 73 3.84 9.93 4.41
C GLU A 73 3.76 9.69 5.93
N ARG A 74 4.53 8.71 6.41
CA ARG A 74 4.61 8.32 7.83
C ARG A 74 3.28 7.85 8.45
N VAL A 75 2.26 7.55 7.66
CA VAL A 75 1.00 6.99 8.17
C VAL A 75 1.24 5.64 8.85
N ASN A 76 0.41 5.29 9.82
CA ASN A 76 0.31 3.93 10.36
C ASN A 76 -0.95 3.24 9.84
N PHE A 77 -0.79 2.25 8.96
CA PHE A 77 -1.82 1.37 8.42
C PHE A 77 -1.71 -0.06 8.95
N GLN A 78 -1.12 -0.27 10.13
CA GLN A 78 -0.93 -1.62 10.65
C GLN A 78 -2.26 -2.38 10.71
N ARG A 79 -2.29 -3.57 10.09
CA ARG A 79 -3.49 -4.43 10.00
C ARG A 79 -4.70 -3.81 9.27
N THR A 80 -4.53 -2.72 8.54
CA THR A 80 -5.58 -2.12 7.70
C THR A 80 -5.84 -3.00 6.47
N THR A 81 -7.09 -3.10 6.04
CA THR A 81 -7.48 -3.77 4.80
C THR A 81 -7.98 -2.77 3.77
N PHE A 82 -7.45 -2.86 2.56
CA PHE A 82 -7.97 -2.21 1.36
C PHE A 82 -8.50 -3.30 0.41
N ASP A 83 -9.81 -3.33 0.18
CA ASP A 83 -10.47 -4.25 -0.76
C ASP A 83 -11.03 -3.44 -1.94
N LYS A 84 -10.64 -3.82 -3.16
CA LYS A 84 -11.07 -3.21 -4.43
C LYS A 84 -10.84 -1.70 -4.46
N CYS A 85 -9.73 -1.26 -3.88
CA CYS A 85 -9.36 0.15 -3.84
C CYS A 85 -8.45 0.54 -5.02
N TYR A 86 -8.50 1.81 -5.38
CA TYR A 86 -7.68 2.41 -6.43
C TYR A 86 -6.80 3.50 -5.84
N PHE A 87 -5.51 3.46 -6.14
CA PHE A 87 -4.53 4.46 -5.74
C PHE A 87 -3.79 4.99 -6.95
N GLU A 88 -3.79 6.31 -7.13
CA GLU A 88 -3.05 6.98 -8.19
C GLU A 88 -2.27 8.15 -7.63
N ASN A 89 -0.97 8.20 -7.98
CA ASN A 89 -0.07 9.29 -7.60
C ASN A 89 -0.02 9.52 -6.08
N CYS A 90 -0.09 8.47 -5.28
CA CYS A 90 -0.08 8.57 -3.82
C CYS A 90 1.35 8.41 -3.26
N SER A 91 1.65 9.12 -2.16
CA SER A 91 2.91 8.97 -1.43
C SER A 91 2.67 8.18 -0.15
N PHE A 92 3.38 7.09 0.07
CA PHE A 92 3.40 6.26 1.29
C PHE A 92 4.80 6.22 1.90
N LYS A 93 5.63 7.24 1.64
CA LYS A 93 7.02 7.19 2.10
C LYS A 93 7.06 7.07 3.61
N TYR A 94 7.96 6.22 4.11
CA TYR A 94 8.11 5.99 5.54
C TYR A 94 6.85 5.45 6.26
N ALA A 95 5.84 4.97 5.53
CA ALA A 95 4.62 4.43 6.13
C ALA A 95 4.89 3.14 6.93
N PHE A 96 4.14 2.93 8.00
CA PHE A 96 4.12 1.71 8.79
C PHE A 96 2.91 0.87 8.41
N MET A 97 3.14 -0.21 7.68
CA MET A 97 2.12 -1.02 7.01
C MET A 97 2.26 -2.52 7.34
N GLY A 98 2.75 -2.84 8.55
CA GLY A 98 2.86 -4.23 9.00
C GLY A 98 1.49 -4.92 9.02
N LEU A 99 1.38 -6.10 8.41
CA LEU A 99 0.14 -6.87 8.26
C LEU A 99 -0.98 -6.15 7.45
N THR A 100 -0.67 -5.05 6.75
CA THR A 100 -1.63 -4.38 5.86
C THR A 100 -1.95 -5.24 4.65
N LYS A 101 -3.20 -5.20 4.18
CA LYS A 101 -3.66 -5.98 3.03
C LYS A 101 -4.23 -5.09 1.94
N PHE A 102 -3.77 -5.30 0.71
CA PHE A 102 -4.33 -4.78 -0.52
C PHE A 102 -4.89 -5.96 -1.32
N ILE A 103 -6.21 -6.01 -1.46
CA ILE A 103 -6.93 -7.13 -2.08
C ILE A 103 -7.65 -6.59 -3.31
N SER A 104 -7.38 -7.18 -4.48
CA SER A 104 -7.98 -6.76 -5.75
C SER A 104 -7.86 -5.26 -6.02
N CYS A 105 -6.73 -4.66 -5.63
CA CYS A 105 -6.51 -3.22 -5.77
C CYS A 105 -5.78 -2.86 -7.07
N ASP A 106 -5.82 -1.58 -7.42
CA ASP A 106 -4.95 -0.97 -8.42
C ASP A 106 -4.09 0.08 -7.72
N ILE A 107 -2.76 -0.02 -7.85
CA ILE A 107 -1.80 0.92 -7.25
C ILE A 107 -0.88 1.43 -8.36
N ILE A 108 -1.12 2.66 -8.79
CA ILE A 108 -0.52 3.24 -9.99
C ILE A 108 0.29 4.48 -9.63
N SER A 109 1.50 4.58 -10.16
CA SER A 109 2.38 5.76 -10.04
C SER A 109 2.57 6.23 -8.60
N SER A 110 2.62 5.28 -7.65
CA SER A 110 2.67 5.57 -6.22
C SER A 110 4.05 5.30 -5.62
N ASN A 111 4.38 6.02 -4.55
CA ASN A 111 5.71 5.98 -3.95
C ASN A 111 5.68 5.39 -2.55
N MET A 112 6.21 4.19 -2.39
CA MET A 112 6.35 3.46 -1.11
C MET A 112 7.82 3.41 -0.65
N GLU A 113 8.64 4.40 -1.02
CA GLU A 113 10.04 4.49 -0.59
C GLU A 113 10.15 4.45 0.94
N LYS A 114 11.02 3.56 1.45
CA LYS A 114 11.25 3.35 2.89
C LYS A 114 10.00 2.96 3.70
N ALA A 115 8.93 2.53 3.05
CA ALA A 115 7.78 1.98 3.75
C ALA A 115 8.16 0.65 4.45
N GLN A 116 7.55 0.40 5.60
CA GLN A 116 7.75 -0.81 6.39
C GLN A 116 6.51 -1.67 6.34
N MET A 117 6.56 -2.77 5.61
CA MET A 117 5.42 -3.67 5.38
C MET A 117 5.86 -5.11 5.65
N LEU A 118 6.15 -5.38 6.93
CA LEU A 118 6.42 -6.73 7.39
C LEU A 118 5.14 -7.56 7.33
N ASP A 119 5.20 -8.72 6.70
CA ASP A 119 4.07 -9.66 6.55
C ASP A 119 2.81 -9.01 5.94
N GLY A 120 2.98 -8.00 5.07
CA GLY A 120 1.88 -7.39 4.32
C GLY A 120 1.45 -8.24 3.13
N ALA A 121 0.29 -7.94 2.55
CA ALA A 121 -0.23 -8.73 1.43
C ALA A 121 -0.77 -7.85 0.30
N PHE A 122 -0.39 -8.20 -0.93
CA PHE A 122 -1.01 -7.79 -2.18
C PHE A 122 -1.57 -9.05 -2.83
N VAL A 123 -2.90 -9.17 -2.88
CA VAL A 123 -3.57 -10.36 -3.42
C VAL A 123 -4.42 -9.95 -4.60
N GLY A 124 -4.14 -10.50 -5.78
CA GLY A 124 -4.86 -10.12 -7.01
C GLY A 124 -4.72 -8.63 -7.35
N THR A 125 -3.64 -7.97 -6.92
CA THR A 125 -3.48 -6.52 -7.05
C THR A 125 -2.64 -6.19 -8.28
N HIS A 126 -3.00 -5.12 -8.99
CA HIS A 126 -2.19 -4.56 -10.06
C HIS A 126 -1.34 -3.41 -9.52
N LEU A 127 -0.02 -3.55 -9.61
CA LEU A 127 0.96 -2.53 -9.27
C LEU A 127 1.66 -2.08 -10.55
N LYS A 128 1.59 -0.78 -10.83
CA LYS A 128 2.26 -0.20 -11.99
C LYS A 128 3.01 1.07 -11.63
N ASN A 129 4.28 1.17 -12.04
CA ASN A 129 5.11 2.34 -11.76
C ASN A 129 5.18 2.65 -10.25
N VAL A 130 5.42 1.63 -9.44
CA VAL A 130 5.47 1.75 -7.97
C VAL A 130 6.92 1.71 -7.49
N ASN A 131 7.28 2.68 -6.65
CA ASN A 131 8.60 2.77 -6.05
C ASN A 131 8.62 2.14 -4.65
N PHE A 132 9.35 1.04 -4.47
CA PHE A 132 9.61 0.40 -3.18
C PHE A 132 11.06 0.58 -2.72
N LYS A 133 11.79 1.55 -3.26
CA LYS A 133 13.20 1.77 -2.93
C LYS A 133 13.39 1.90 -1.41
N ASP A 134 14.41 1.22 -0.90
CA ASP A 134 14.77 1.18 0.53
C ASP A 134 13.63 0.68 1.46
N ALA A 135 12.55 0.09 0.93
CA ALA A 135 11.45 -0.44 1.72
C ALA A 135 11.79 -1.78 2.38
N ILE A 136 11.03 -2.14 3.41
CA ILE A 136 11.11 -3.45 4.07
C ILE A 136 9.82 -4.19 3.76
N LEU A 137 9.92 -5.21 2.91
CA LEU A 137 8.80 -6.07 2.50
C LEU A 137 8.93 -7.50 3.03
N LYS A 138 9.87 -7.74 3.94
CA LYS A 138 10.18 -9.08 4.45
C LYS A 138 8.90 -9.83 4.88
N GLY A 139 8.74 -11.06 4.40
CA GLY A 139 7.58 -11.91 4.68
C GLY A 139 6.30 -11.55 3.91
N SER A 140 6.29 -10.47 3.13
CA SER A 140 5.10 -10.07 2.38
C SER A 140 4.71 -11.04 1.27
N HIS A 141 3.49 -10.92 0.77
CA HIS A 141 2.99 -11.75 -0.32
C HIS A 141 2.42 -10.90 -1.46
N PHE A 142 2.70 -11.28 -2.70
CA PHE A 142 2.21 -10.68 -3.95
C PHE A 142 1.40 -11.71 -4.77
N GLN A 143 0.69 -12.62 -4.11
CA GLN A 143 0.01 -13.72 -4.77
C GLN A 143 -0.98 -13.21 -5.84
N GLU A 144 -0.98 -13.85 -7.01
CA GLU A 144 -1.91 -13.54 -8.12
C GLU A 144 -1.85 -12.07 -8.59
N SER A 145 -0.79 -11.35 -8.25
CA SER A 145 -0.65 -9.93 -8.55
C SER A 145 0.13 -9.67 -9.85
N SER A 146 -0.06 -8.50 -10.44
CA SER A 146 0.72 -8.06 -11.60
C SER A 146 1.58 -6.86 -11.22
N LEU A 147 2.88 -6.99 -11.43
CA LEU A 147 3.90 -6.00 -11.08
C LEU A 147 4.58 -5.52 -12.37
N GLU A 148 4.29 -4.29 -12.79
CA GLU A 148 4.90 -3.65 -13.97
C GLU A 148 5.65 -2.37 -13.57
N ASP A 149 6.87 -2.19 -14.06
CA ASP A 149 7.69 -1.00 -13.83
C ASP A 149 7.94 -0.73 -12.33
N ILE A 150 8.41 -1.74 -11.60
CA ILE A 150 8.61 -1.67 -10.14
C ILE A 150 10.07 -1.39 -9.80
N ASP A 151 10.28 -0.50 -8.83
CA ASP A 151 11.60 -0.20 -8.27
C ASP A 151 11.77 -0.84 -6.89
N PHE A 152 12.56 -1.91 -6.82
CA PHE A 152 12.96 -2.60 -5.60
C PHE A 152 14.41 -2.31 -5.18
N ILE A 153 15.00 -1.18 -5.60
CA ILE A 153 16.39 -0.87 -5.22
C ILE A 153 16.53 -0.83 -3.70
N ASN A 154 17.53 -1.54 -3.15
CA ASN A 154 17.78 -1.67 -1.71
C ASN A 154 16.61 -2.25 -0.88
N THR A 155 15.59 -2.83 -1.51
CA THR A 155 14.43 -3.36 -0.80
C THR A 155 14.76 -4.69 -0.12
N ASP A 156 14.26 -4.87 1.11
CA ASP A 156 14.29 -6.17 1.78
C ASP A 156 13.12 -7.04 1.32
N LEU A 157 13.42 -8.01 0.45
CA LEU A 157 12.46 -8.94 -0.16
C LEU A 157 12.66 -10.38 0.35
N ARG A 158 13.34 -10.54 1.48
CA ARG A 158 13.53 -11.86 2.10
C ARG A 158 12.17 -12.44 2.50
N SER A 159 11.98 -13.74 2.24
CA SER A 159 10.72 -14.44 2.51
C SER A 159 9.48 -13.88 1.78
N VAL A 160 9.66 -13.09 0.70
CA VAL A 160 8.53 -12.58 -0.08
C VAL A 160 7.99 -13.64 -1.03
N ASN A 161 6.69 -13.87 -0.97
CA ASN A 161 6.00 -14.82 -1.85
C ASN A 161 5.48 -14.12 -3.12
N PHE A 162 5.97 -14.55 -4.28
CA PHE A 162 5.53 -14.06 -5.59
C PHE A 162 4.68 -15.08 -6.37
N LYS A 163 4.13 -16.11 -5.71
CA LYS A 163 3.41 -17.20 -6.37
C LYS A 163 2.30 -16.70 -7.29
N SER A 164 2.27 -17.22 -8.51
CA SER A 164 1.27 -16.88 -9.54
C SER A 164 1.20 -15.37 -9.85
N SER A 165 2.23 -14.61 -9.50
CA SER A 165 2.38 -13.21 -9.91
C SER A 165 3.09 -13.10 -11.24
N THR A 166 2.89 -11.96 -11.90
CA THR A 166 3.65 -11.58 -13.11
C THR A 166 4.54 -10.39 -12.78
N LEU A 167 5.78 -10.41 -13.27
CA LEU A 167 6.73 -9.32 -13.06
C LEU A 167 7.29 -8.84 -14.40
N LYS A 168 7.26 -7.54 -14.64
CA LYS A 168 7.78 -6.89 -15.84
C LYS A 168 8.51 -5.61 -15.44
N ASN A 169 9.67 -5.38 -16.05
CA ASN A 169 10.48 -4.16 -15.85
C ASN A 169 10.81 -3.89 -14.37
N ILE A 170 11.44 -4.86 -13.72
CA ILE A 170 11.82 -4.76 -12.30
C ILE A 170 13.25 -4.22 -12.18
N LYS A 171 13.44 -3.20 -11.35
CA LYS A 171 14.76 -2.76 -10.88
C LYS A 171 15.00 -3.34 -9.49
N ASP A 172 16.17 -3.92 -9.25
CA ASP A 172 16.44 -4.65 -8.01
C ASP A 172 17.91 -4.54 -7.56
N VAL A 173 18.56 -3.43 -7.90
CA VAL A 173 19.94 -3.16 -7.47
C VAL A 173 20.00 -3.22 -5.95
N GLU A 174 20.89 -4.05 -5.40
CA GLU A 174 21.08 -4.23 -3.95
C GLU A 174 19.84 -4.72 -3.16
N ALA A 175 18.82 -5.21 -3.85
CA ALA A 175 17.68 -5.86 -3.23
C ALA A 175 18.08 -7.18 -2.54
N LYS A 176 17.51 -7.45 -1.37
CA LYS A 176 17.84 -8.62 -0.54
C LYS A 176 16.81 -9.73 -0.74
N PHE A 177 17.27 -10.95 -1.02
CA PHE A 177 16.41 -12.14 -1.16
C PHE A 177 17.04 -13.35 -0.49
N TYR A 178 16.22 -14.34 -0.17
CA TYR A 178 16.71 -15.69 0.08
C TYR A 178 16.79 -16.45 -1.24
N GLY A 179 17.91 -17.14 -1.47
CA GLY A 179 18.11 -17.98 -2.65
C GLY A 179 18.29 -17.19 -3.95
N LYS A 180 17.75 -17.76 -5.05
CA LYS A 180 17.80 -17.15 -6.38
C LYS A 180 16.72 -16.07 -6.53
N LYS A 181 16.99 -15.09 -7.38
CA LYS A 181 16.01 -14.06 -7.74
C LYS A 181 14.80 -14.71 -8.45
N PRO A 182 13.55 -14.29 -8.16
CA PRO A 182 12.36 -14.88 -8.77
C PRO A 182 12.28 -14.65 -10.28
N TRP A 183 12.74 -13.49 -10.77
CA TRP A 183 12.61 -13.04 -12.17
C TRP A 183 13.87 -13.26 -13.02
N GLY A 184 14.69 -14.27 -12.72
CA GLY A 184 15.69 -14.80 -13.67
C GLY A 184 16.86 -13.89 -14.07
N GLY A 185 17.09 -12.76 -13.40
CA GLY A 185 18.27 -11.89 -13.64
C GLY A 185 18.21 -11.04 -14.93
N VAL A 186 17.17 -11.21 -15.74
CA VAL A 186 16.75 -10.32 -16.83
C VAL A 186 15.24 -10.41 -16.82
N SER A 187 14.56 -9.27 -16.72
CA SER A 187 13.09 -9.12 -16.71
C SER A 187 12.36 -10.35 -17.26
N SER A 188 11.79 -11.18 -16.38
CA SER A 188 11.04 -12.35 -16.78
C SER A 188 9.82 -11.91 -17.57
N GLU A 189 9.91 -11.86 -18.90
CA GLU A 189 8.74 -11.63 -19.73
C GLU A 189 7.73 -12.78 -19.47
N ASN A 190 6.67 -12.44 -18.73
CA ASN A 190 5.37 -13.12 -18.73
C ASN A 190 5.28 -14.58 -18.25
N HIS A 191 6.15 -15.06 -17.36
CA HIS A 191 5.96 -16.38 -16.73
C HIS A 191 5.46 -16.26 -15.27
N PRO A 192 4.28 -16.82 -14.94
CA PRO A 192 3.83 -16.95 -13.55
C PRO A 192 4.84 -17.71 -12.70
N LEU A 193 5.13 -17.21 -11.50
CA LEU A 193 6.11 -17.81 -10.58
C LEU A 193 5.49 -18.91 -9.71
N ASP A 194 4.91 -19.92 -10.33
CA ASP A 194 4.13 -20.95 -9.62
C ASP A 194 4.98 -21.86 -8.70
N GLU A 195 6.31 -21.93 -8.93
CA GLU A 195 7.25 -22.75 -8.16
C GLU A 195 8.24 -21.93 -7.29
N TYR A 196 8.07 -20.61 -7.15
CA TYR A 196 9.00 -19.80 -6.36
C TYR A 196 8.75 -19.94 -4.86
N HIS A 197 9.75 -20.46 -4.14
CA HIS A 197 9.80 -20.53 -2.69
C HIS A 197 11.00 -19.73 -2.17
N SER A 198 10.78 -18.56 -1.59
CA SER A 198 11.80 -17.81 -0.84
C SER A 198 11.95 -18.38 0.57
N GLU A 199 12.39 -19.63 0.69
CA GLU A 199 12.64 -20.22 2.00
C GLU A 199 14.11 -20.01 2.40
N GLY A 200 14.30 -19.38 3.56
CA GLY A 200 15.59 -19.15 4.19
C GLY A 200 15.38 -18.84 5.68
N VAL A 201 16.28 -19.34 6.52
CA VAL A 201 16.29 -19.05 7.96
C VAL A 201 17.26 -17.89 8.18
N ASP A 202 16.86 -16.91 8.99
CA ASP A 202 17.62 -15.68 9.29
C ASP A 202 19.05 -15.94 9.81
#